data_AF-A0A9P3J672-F1
#
_entry.id   AF-A0A9P3J672-F1
#
_cell.length_a   1.000
_cell.length_b   1.000
_cell.length_c   1.000
_cell.angle_alpha   90.00
_cell.angle_beta   90.00
_cell.angle_gamma   90.00
#
_symmetry.space_group_name_H-M   'P 1'
#
loop_
_entity.id
_entity.type
_entity.pdbx_description
1 polymer ?
#
loop_
_entity_poly.entity_id
_entity_poly.type
_entity_poly.pdbx_seq_one_letter_code
_entity_poly.pdbx_strand_id
1 'polypeptide(L)'
;MDPSNVTRAVLSAILQTAWGVAPTHESWSAIHNVSRHNWRWSVGMTPFGPFSRHTSLSMAHRDAALRNVVLSVLNTTISSTLHLLTAMQKYGSEEAALRPGALRQHFSQRWAVLLHKIDRAAAALSDLDFPLAGYFARSARHDMDALFDIAGQSAQEMHTSFACFQEAPVSWSFWGSAAVLSYLAFIVARSRLRVWRVKHKRF
;
A
#
# COMPACT_ATOMS: atom_id res chain seq x y z
N MET A 1 -7.97 -49.62 0.27
CA MET A 1 -8.11 -48.57 -0.77
C MET A 1 -9.13 -49.10 -1.75
N ASP A 2 -10.17 -48.33 -2.06
CA ASP A 2 -11.03 -48.62 -3.21
C ASP A 2 -10.64 -47.64 -4.33
N PRO A 3 -9.85 -48.07 -5.32
CA PRO A 3 -9.36 -47.20 -6.39
C PRO A 3 -10.48 -46.69 -7.31
N SER A 4 -11.69 -47.25 -7.23
CA SER A 4 -12.84 -46.78 -8.01
C SER A 4 -13.50 -45.53 -7.41
N ASN A 5 -13.25 -45.22 -6.13
CA ASN A 5 -13.89 -44.09 -5.45
C ASN A 5 -13.02 -42.83 -5.51
N VAL A 6 -13.19 -42.05 -6.58
CA VAL A 6 -12.44 -40.81 -6.86
C VAL A 6 -12.94 -39.61 -6.04
N THR A 7 -14.15 -39.70 -5.46
CA THR A 7 -14.83 -38.57 -4.81
C THR A 7 -14.00 -37.93 -3.69
N ARG A 8 -13.34 -38.75 -2.86
CA ARG A 8 -12.46 -38.29 -1.78
C ARG A 8 -11.29 -37.45 -2.32
N ALA A 9 -10.63 -37.95 -3.36
CA ALA A 9 -9.48 -37.28 -3.96
C ALA A 9 -9.89 -35.93 -4.60
N VAL A 10 -11.04 -35.91 -5.28
CA VAL A 10 -11.61 -34.67 -5.83
C VAL A 10 -11.95 -33.68 -4.72
N LEU A 11 -12.60 -34.13 -3.63
CA LEU A 11 -12.89 -33.28 -2.49
C LEU A 11 -11.61 -32.70 -1.87
N SER A 12 -10.56 -33.49 -1.69
CA SER A 12 -9.28 -32.98 -1.18
C SER A 12 -8.64 -31.96 -2.11
N ALA A 13 -8.68 -32.19 -3.43
CA ALA A 13 -8.15 -31.26 -4.41
C ALA A 13 -8.91 -29.93 -4.40
N ILE A 14 -10.24 -30.00 -4.32
CA ILE A 14 -11.10 -28.82 -4.21
C ILE A 14 -10.83 -28.05 -2.91
N LEU A 15 -10.74 -28.73 -1.76
CA LEU A 15 -10.43 -28.08 -0.47
C LEU A 15 -9.09 -27.35 -0.50
N GLN A 16 -8.08 -27.96 -1.13
CA GLN A 16 -6.75 -27.38 -1.23
C GLN A 16 -6.72 -26.18 -2.19
N THR A 17 -7.40 -26.27 -3.34
CA THR A 17 -7.34 -25.25 -4.40
C THR A 17 -8.33 -24.11 -4.19
N ALA A 18 -9.58 -24.41 -3.85
CA ALA A 18 -10.65 -23.41 -3.72
C ALA A 18 -10.71 -22.79 -2.33
N TRP A 19 -10.42 -23.56 -1.28
CA TRP A 19 -10.49 -23.10 0.12
C TRP A 19 -9.12 -23.00 0.81
N GLY A 20 -8.03 -23.33 0.13
CA GLY A 20 -6.68 -23.24 0.69
C GLY A 20 -6.44 -24.14 1.91
N VAL A 21 -7.23 -25.20 2.09
CA VAL A 21 -7.08 -26.10 3.24
C VAL A 21 -5.88 -27.00 2.99
N ALA A 22 -4.86 -26.90 3.85
CA ALA A 22 -3.69 -27.74 3.77
C ALA A 22 -4.01 -29.21 4.10
N PRO A 23 -3.35 -30.18 3.46
CA PRO A 23 -3.47 -31.58 3.82
C PRO A 23 -3.08 -31.83 5.28
N THR A 24 -3.76 -32.76 5.97
CA THR A 24 -3.52 -33.01 7.40
C THR A 24 -2.12 -33.54 7.75
N HIS A 25 -1.45 -34.16 6.79
CA HIS A 25 -0.07 -34.60 6.96
C HIS A 25 0.94 -33.49 6.70
N GLU A 26 0.54 -32.32 6.23
CA GLU A 26 1.44 -31.22 5.94
C GLU A 26 1.34 -30.14 7.02
N SER A 27 2.48 -29.65 7.47
CA SER A 27 2.56 -28.56 8.45
C SER A 27 3.71 -27.62 8.12
N TRP A 28 3.51 -26.32 8.31
CA TRP A 28 4.56 -25.33 8.10
C TRP A 28 5.43 -25.20 9.34
N SER A 29 6.75 -25.30 9.19
CA SER A 29 7.71 -25.10 10.28
C SER A 29 8.38 -23.74 10.13
N ALA A 30 7.91 -22.73 10.89
CA ALA A 30 8.47 -21.38 10.87
C ALA A 30 9.98 -21.34 11.18
N ILE A 31 10.47 -22.17 12.11
CA ILE A 31 11.90 -22.23 12.50
C ILE A 31 12.80 -22.64 11.33
N HIS A 32 12.31 -23.54 10.47
CA HIS A 32 13.09 -24.12 9.39
C HIS A 32 12.70 -23.56 8.02
N ASN A 33 11.69 -22.68 7.96
CA ASN A 33 11.13 -22.10 6.74
C ASN A 33 10.79 -23.15 5.66
N VAL A 34 10.29 -24.33 6.06
CA VAL A 34 9.95 -25.44 5.16
C VAL A 34 8.64 -26.10 5.58
N SER A 35 7.92 -26.69 4.62
CA SER A 35 6.82 -27.61 4.91
C SER A 35 7.38 -28.97 5.37
N ARG A 36 6.80 -29.52 6.42
CA ARG A 36 7.12 -30.84 6.96
C ARG A 36 5.94 -31.77 6.77
N HIS A 37 6.22 -32.97 6.28
CA HIS A 37 5.23 -34.00 6.07
C HIS A 37 5.28 -35.04 7.19
N ASN A 38 4.17 -35.23 7.89
CA ASN A 38 3.96 -36.26 8.89
C ASN A 38 2.69 -37.07 8.56
N TRP A 39 2.88 -38.18 7.85
CA TRP A 39 1.81 -39.08 7.41
C TRP A 39 1.05 -39.78 8.55
N ARG A 40 1.52 -39.68 9.80
CA ARG A 40 0.76 -40.19 10.96
C ARG A 40 -0.56 -39.43 11.15
N TRP A 41 -0.68 -38.23 10.61
CA TRP A 41 -1.93 -37.44 10.61
C TRP A 41 -2.82 -37.73 9.38
N SER A 42 -2.41 -38.63 8.49
CA SER A 42 -3.17 -39.07 7.31
C SER A 42 -3.96 -40.37 7.53
N VAL A 43 -3.86 -40.99 8.70
CA VAL A 43 -4.61 -42.22 9.04
C VAL A 43 -5.97 -41.96 9.72
N GLY A 44 -6.34 -40.69 9.95
CA GLY A 44 -7.63 -40.30 10.53
C GLY A 44 -8.78 -40.18 9.51
N MET A 45 -9.97 -39.79 9.99
CA MET A 45 -11.14 -39.49 9.15
C MET A 45 -10.95 -38.16 8.39
N THR A 46 -10.08 -38.15 7.38
CA THR A 46 -9.76 -36.97 6.57
C THR A 46 -9.86 -37.29 5.08
N PRO A 47 -10.22 -36.33 4.22
CA PRO A 47 -10.22 -36.55 2.78
C PRO A 47 -8.80 -36.59 2.20
N PHE A 48 -7.79 -36.14 2.94
CA PHE A 48 -6.39 -36.02 2.49
C PHE A 48 -5.56 -37.30 2.67
N GLY A 49 -6.04 -38.24 3.48
CA GLY A 49 -5.32 -39.47 3.77
C GLY A 49 -5.46 -40.52 2.65
N PRO A 50 -4.36 -41.14 2.16
CA PRO A 50 -4.46 -42.20 1.15
C PRO A 50 -5.24 -43.42 1.66
N PHE A 51 -5.21 -43.68 2.97
CA PHE A 51 -5.87 -44.81 3.62
C PHE A 51 -7.24 -44.49 4.21
N SER A 52 -7.66 -43.22 4.23
CA SER A 52 -8.99 -42.82 4.70
C SER A 52 -10.06 -43.18 3.67
N ARG A 53 -11.20 -43.70 4.13
CA ARG A 53 -12.39 -43.95 3.30
C ARG A 53 -13.47 -42.88 3.45
N HIS A 54 -13.22 -41.85 4.26
CA HIS A 54 -14.22 -40.86 4.64
C HIS A 54 -14.15 -39.63 3.74
N THR A 55 -15.33 -39.13 3.34
CA THR A 55 -15.53 -37.86 2.64
C THR A 55 -16.04 -36.76 3.57
N SER A 56 -16.18 -37.04 4.86
CA SER A 56 -16.62 -36.08 5.86
C SER A 56 -15.52 -35.08 6.21
N LEU A 57 -15.90 -33.81 6.38
CA LEU A 57 -14.99 -32.76 6.87
C LEU A 57 -15.03 -32.71 8.40
N SER A 58 -13.85 -32.78 9.02
CA SER A 58 -13.67 -32.49 10.46
C SER A 58 -13.93 -31.02 10.76
N MET A 59 -14.17 -30.71 12.04
CA MET A 59 -14.28 -29.32 12.53
C MET A 59 -13.09 -28.47 12.06
N ALA A 60 -11.86 -28.98 12.20
CA ALA A 60 -10.65 -28.28 11.79
C ALA A 60 -10.62 -27.95 10.29
N HIS A 61 -11.09 -28.85 9.41
CA HIS A 61 -11.16 -28.55 7.98
C HIS A 61 -12.20 -27.48 7.66
N ARG A 62 -13.37 -27.52 8.31
CA ARG A 62 -14.43 -26.53 8.12
C ARG A 62 -13.98 -25.16 8.62
N ASP A 63 -13.38 -25.12 9.80
CA ASP A 63 -12.79 -23.94 10.42
C ASP A 63 -11.73 -23.31 9.50
N ALA A 64 -10.74 -24.11 9.07
CA ALA A 64 -9.69 -23.64 8.18
C ALA A 64 -10.25 -23.10 6.86
N ALA A 65 -11.22 -23.79 6.25
CA ALA A 65 -11.85 -23.35 5.01
C ALA A 65 -12.55 -21.99 5.16
N LEU A 66 -13.33 -21.83 6.23
CA LEU A 66 -14.04 -20.57 6.51
C LEU A 66 -13.07 -19.43 6.84
N ARG A 67 -12.05 -19.70 7.68
CA ARG A 67 -11.01 -18.74 8.03
C ARG A 67 -10.26 -18.25 6.81
N ASN A 68 -9.85 -19.15 5.92
CA ASN A 68 -9.10 -18.80 4.72
C ASN A 68 -9.90 -17.91 3.77
N VAL A 69 -11.21 -18.12 3.65
CA VAL A 69 -12.08 -17.25 2.85
C VAL A 69 -12.10 -15.83 3.42
N VAL A 70 -12.27 -15.67 4.73
CA VAL A 70 -12.28 -14.34 5.37
C VAL A 70 -10.90 -13.67 5.23
N LEU A 71 -9.82 -14.41 5.50
CA LEU A 71 -8.46 -13.90 5.38
C LEU A 71 -8.10 -13.50 3.94
N SER A 72 -8.61 -14.21 2.93
CA SER A 72 -8.43 -13.84 1.53
C SER A 72 -9.09 -12.50 1.20
N VAL A 73 -10.32 -12.28 1.67
CA VAL A 73 -11.03 -11.01 1.49
C VAL A 73 -10.33 -9.87 2.22
N LEU A 74 -9.86 -10.10 3.45
CA LEU A 74 -9.11 -9.09 4.20
C LEU A 74 -7.77 -8.78 3.54
N ASN A 75 -7.03 -9.80 3.10
CA ASN A 75 -5.73 -9.61 2.45
C ASN A 75 -5.87 -8.79 1.16
N THR A 76 -6.87 -9.10 0.33
CA THR A 76 -7.15 -8.31 -0.89
C THR A 76 -7.55 -6.89 -0.55
N THR A 77 -8.44 -6.68 0.45
CA THR A 77 -8.86 -5.34 0.88
C THR A 77 -7.70 -4.51 1.43
N ILE A 78 -6.85 -5.08 2.29
CA ILE A 78 -5.68 -4.42 2.86
C ILE A 78 -4.65 -4.13 1.78
N SER A 79 -4.37 -5.08 0.89
CA SER A 79 -3.43 -4.87 -0.22
C SER A 79 -3.89 -3.74 -1.14
N SER A 80 -5.17 -3.74 -1.53
CA SER A 80 -5.78 -2.67 -2.32
C SER A 80 -5.72 -1.31 -1.61
N THR A 81 -5.95 -1.30 -0.30
CA THR A 81 -5.82 -0.09 0.53
C THR A 81 -4.39 0.44 0.53
N LEU A 82 -3.39 -0.43 0.72
CA LEU A 82 -1.98 -0.06 0.66
C LEU A 82 -1.60 0.50 -0.71
N HIS A 83 -2.13 -0.09 -1.79
CA HIS A 83 -1.93 0.43 -3.14
C HIS A 83 -2.51 1.84 -3.31
N LEU A 84 -3.73 2.09 -2.83
CA LEU A 84 -4.35 3.41 -2.85
C LEU A 84 -3.51 4.45 -2.09
N LEU A 85 -3.13 4.13 -0.85
CA LEU A 85 -2.32 5.02 -0.02
C LEU A 85 -0.95 5.32 -0.65
N THR A 86 -0.31 4.29 -1.21
CA THR A 86 0.98 4.44 -1.92
C THR A 86 0.83 5.33 -3.14
N ALA A 87 -0.28 5.22 -3.89
CA ALA A 87 -0.57 6.09 -5.01
C ALA A 87 -0.76 7.55 -4.53
N MET A 88 -1.59 7.78 -3.51
CA MET A 88 -1.80 9.11 -2.94
C MET A 88 -0.51 9.74 -2.40
N GLN A 89 0.36 8.96 -1.77
CA GLN A 89 1.66 9.43 -1.29
C GLN A 89 2.53 9.95 -2.42
N LYS A 90 2.53 9.29 -3.60
CA LYS A 90 3.30 9.72 -4.78
C LYS A 90 2.82 11.06 -5.36
N TYR A 91 1.53 11.36 -5.28
CA TYR A 91 0.93 12.57 -5.87
C TYR A 91 0.86 13.78 -4.91
N GLY A 92 1.51 13.70 -3.74
CA GLY A 92 1.70 14.86 -2.86
C GLY A 92 0.98 14.82 -1.51
N SER A 93 0.77 13.63 -0.92
CA SER A 93 0.01 13.41 0.34
C SER A 93 -1.49 13.63 0.19
N GLU A 94 -2.28 13.24 1.21
CA GLU A 94 -3.74 13.42 1.22
C GLU A 94 -4.17 14.85 0.90
N GLU A 95 -3.40 15.85 1.36
CA GLU A 95 -3.78 17.26 1.22
C GLU A 95 -3.62 17.79 -0.20
N ALA A 96 -2.61 17.31 -0.93
CA ALA A 96 -2.48 17.64 -2.34
C ALA A 96 -3.35 16.74 -3.21
N ALA A 97 -3.55 15.48 -2.79
CA ALA A 97 -4.34 14.49 -3.52
C ALA A 97 -5.86 14.79 -3.49
N LEU A 98 -6.38 15.31 -2.38
CA LEU A 98 -7.80 15.58 -2.17
C LEU A 98 -8.01 17.08 -1.97
N ARG A 99 -8.84 17.70 -2.82
CA ARG A 99 -9.23 19.11 -2.66
C ARG A 99 -9.85 19.35 -1.28
N PRO A 100 -9.56 20.49 -0.63
CA PRO A 100 -10.21 20.87 0.62
C PRO A 100 -11.73 21.04 0.41
N GLY A 101 -12.54 20.33 1.18
CA GLY A 101 -14.00 20.39 1.09
C GLY A 101 -14.69 19.08 1.48
N ALA A 102 -15.90 18.89 0.96
CA ALA A 102 -16.74 17.72 1.26
C ALA A 102 -16.06 16.39 0.89
N LEU A 103 -15.30 16.36 -0.21
CA LEU A 103 -14.70 15.13 -0.72
C LEU A 103 -13.59 14.59 0.20
N ARG A 104 -12.77 15.47 0.77
CA ARG A 104 -11.78 15.11 1.80
C ARG A 104 -12.46 14.63 3.10
N GLN A 105 -13.56 15.26 3.50
CA GLN A 105 -14.34 14.79 4.66
C GLN A 105 -14.94 13.41 4.43
N HIS A 106 -15.52 13.17 3.25
CA HIS A 106 -16.06 11.86 2.88
C HIS A 106 -14.97 10.78 2.86
N PHE A 107 -13.79 11.10 2.33
CA PHE A 107 -12.63 10.20 2.37
C PHE A 107 -12.26 9.85 3.81
N SER A 108 -12.08 10.85 4.68
CA SER A 108 -11.71 10.64 6.08
C SER A 108 -12.75 9.83 6.87
N GLN A 109 -14.04 10.10 6.66
CA GLN A 109 -15.13 9.35 7.28
C GLN A 109 -15.14 7.88 6.82
N ARG A 110 -15.01 7.64 5.52
CA ARG A 110 -14.98 6.29 4.95
C ARG A 110 -13.73 5.52 5.38
N TRP A 111 -12.60 6.20 5.48
CA TRP A 111 -11.36 5.64 6.01
C TRP A 111 -11.53 5.16 7.46
N ALA A 112 -12.13 5.97 8.32
CA ALA A 112 -12.40 5.59 9.70
C ALA A 112 -13.35 4.37 9.80
N VAL A 113 -14.39 4.33 8.96
CA VAL A 113 -15.33 3.20 8.91
C VAL A 113 -14.64 1.92 8.40
N LEU A 114 -13.79 2.03 7.37
CA LEU A 114 -12.99 0.92 6.86
C LEU A 114 -12.12 0.31 7.96
N LEU A 115 -11.35 1.14 8.67
CA LEU A 115 -10.50 0.70 9.78
C LEU A 115 -11.31 0.03 10.88
N HIS A 116 -12.46 0.61 11.25
CA HIS A 116 -13.36 0.01 12.22
C HIS A 116 -13.85 -1.38 11.79
N LYS A 117 -14.24 -1.55 10.53
CA LYS A 117 -14.73 -2.84 10.03
C LYS A 117 -13.62 -3.89 9.95
N ILE A 118 -12.38 -3.50 9.62
CA ILE A 118 -11.23 -4.41 9.65
C ILE A 118 -10.99 -4.89 11.09
N ASP A 119 -11.00 -3.99 12.07
CA ASP A 119 -10.84 -4.32 13.48
C ASP A 119 -11.95 -5.24 13.99
N ARG A 120 -13.22 -4.95 13.64
CA ARG A 120 -14.36 -5.81 13.97
C ARG A 120 -14.27 -7.19 13.30
N ALA A 121 -13.78 -7.27 12.07
CA ALA A 121 -13.54 -8.55 11.40
C ALA A 121 -12.45 -9.36 12.12
N ALA A 122 -11.38 -8.70 12.58
CA ALA A 122 -10.31 -9.35 13.35
C ALA A 122 -10.80 -9.84 14.72
N ALA A 123 -11.63 -9.06 15.42
CA ALA A 123 -12.24 -9.47 16.67
C ALA A 123 -13.15 -10.70 16.48
N ALA A 124 -14.06 -10.66 15.49
CA ALA A 124 -14.92 -11.80 15.18
C ALA A 124 -14.14 -13.05 14.74
N LEU A 125 -13.01 -12.89 14.04
CA LEU A 125 -12.10 -14.00 13.73
C LEU A 125 -11.48 -14.62 14.97
N SER A 126 -11.14 -13.81 15.98
CA SER A 126 -10.63 -14.30 17.27
C SER A 126 -11.68 -15.12 18.03
N ASP A 127 -12.96 -14.75 17.89
CA ASP A 127 -14.09 -15.46 18.49
C ASP A 127 -14.52 -16.70 17.68
N LEU A 128 -13.86 -16.98 16.55
CA LEU A 128 -14.21 -18.04 15.59
C LEU A 128 -15.63 -17.87 14.98
N ASP A 129 -16.20 -16.66 15.03
CA ASP A 129 -17.47 -16.31 14.37
C ASP A 129 -17.23 -15.91 12.91
N PHE A 130 -17.01 -16.93 12.06
CA PHE A 130 -16.72 -16.72 10.64
C PHE A 130 -17.85 -16.01 9.86
N PRO A 131 -19.14 -16.27 10.10
CA PRO A 131 -20.22 -15.51 9.46
C PRO A 131 -20.12 -14.01 9.73
N LEU A 132 -19.94 -13.62 11.00
CA LEU A 132 -19.84 -12.21 11.38
C LEU A 132 -18.54 -11.58 10.85
N ALA A 133 -17.42 -12.29 10.97
CA ALA A 133 -16.15 -11.84 10.43
C ALA A 133 -16.22 -11.64 8.91
N GLY A 134 -16.85 -12.58 8.19
CA GLY A 134 -17.05 -12.49 6.75
C GLY A 134 -17.98 -11.34 6.35
N TYR A 135 -19.00 -11.02 7.16
CA TYR A 135 -19.85 -9.85 6.96
C TYR A 135 -19.03 -8.56 7.03
N PHE A 136 -18.25 -8.36 8.10
CA PHE A 136 -17.41 -7.17 8.24
C PHE A 136 -16.33 -7.09 7.17
N ALA A 137 -15.67 -8.19 6.81
CA ALA A 137 -14.65 -8.22 5.76
C ALA A 137 -15.21 -7.82 4.38
N ARG A 138 -16.39 -8.32 4.00
CA ARG A 138 -17.06 -7.91 2.75
C ARG A 138 -17.53 -6.46 2.80
N SER A 139 -18.06 -6.03 3.95
CA SER A 139 -18.48 -4.65 4.14
C SER A 139 -17.30 -3.67 4.09
N ALA A 140 -16.14 -4.05 4.61
CA ALA A 140 -14.89 -3.29 4.51
C ALA A 140 -14.44 -3.15 3.06
N ARG A 141 -14.53 -4.22 2.26
CA ARG A 141 -14.23 -4.16 0.83
C ARG A 141 -15.07 -3.12 0.09
N HIS A 142 -16.36 -3.02 0.41
CA HIS A 142 -17.23 -1.99 -0.18
C HIS A 142 -16.81 -0.56 0.18
N ASP A 143 -16.34 -0.30 1.42
CA ASP A 143 -15.81 1.03 1.75
C ASP A 143 -14.50 1.30 1.01
N MET A 144 -13.70 0.27 0.76
CA MET A 144 -12.47 0.41 -0.03
C MET A 144 -12.77 0.75 -1.49
N ASP A 145 -13.72 0.06 -2.13
CA ASP A 145 -14.15 0.39 -3.49
C ASP A 145 -14.66 1.86 -3.56
N ALA A 146 -15.43 2.31 -2.57
CA ALA A 146 -15.89 3.69 -2.48
C ALA A 146 -14.75 4.71 -2.30
N LEU A 147 -13.70 4.37 -1.55
CA LEU A 147 -12.51 5.21 -1.40
C LEU A 147 -11.73 5.31 -2.72
N PHE A 148 -11.67 4.24 -3.51
CA PHE A 148 -11.11 4.30 -4.88
C PHE A 148 -11.92 5.23 -5.77
N ASP A 149 -13.25 5.19 -5.71
CA ASP A 149 -14.11 6.08 -6.50
C ASP A 149 -13.87 7.56 -6.13
N ILE A 150 -13.78 7.87 -4.83
CA ILE A 150 -13.48 9.22 -4.33
C ILE A 150 -12.11 9.70 -4.81
N ALA A 151 -11.09 8.84 -4.72
CA ALA A 151 -9.74 9.16 -5.19
C ALA A 151 -9.70 9.32 -6.71
N GLY A 152 -10.44 8.50 -7.46
CA GLY A 152 -10.56 8.58 -8.92
C GLY A 152 -11.21 9.88 -9.38
N GLN A 153 -12.27 10.33 -8.71
CA GLN A 153 -12.89 11.64 -8.96
C GLN A 153 -11.89 12.78 -8.74
N SER A 154 -11.13 12.73 -7.65
CA SER A 154 -10.09 13.73 -7.36
C SER A 154 -9.01 13.77 -8.44
N ALA A 155 -8.57 12.60 -8.91
CA ALA A 155 -7.56 12.49 -9.95
C ALA A 155 -8.01 13.06 -11.30
N GLN A 156 -9.29 12.94 -11.65
CA GLN A 156 -9.83 13.53 -12.88
C GLN A 156 -9.88 15.07 -12.84
N GLU A 157 -10.11 15.65 -11.66
CA GLU A 157 -10.14 17.09 -11.47
C GLU A 157 -8.75 17.74 -11.33
N MET A 158 -7.69 16.92 -11.19
CA MET A 158 -6.32 17.37 -11.14
C MET A 158 -5.84 17.78 -12.53
N HIS A 159 -5.93 19.08 -12.82
CA HIS A 159 -5.23 19.65 -13.96
C HIS A 159 -3.73 19.63 -13.70
N THR A 160 -2.97 18.93 -14.53
CA THR A 160 -1.51 19.02 -14.56
C THR A 160 -1.12 20.41 -15.06
N SER A 161 -1.01 21.38 -14.16
CA SER A 161 -0.43 22.66 -14.51
C SER A 161 1.07 22.47 -14.66
N PHE A 162 1.58 22.59 -15.89
CA PHE A 162 3.01 22.79 -16.08
C PHE A 162 3.34 24.16 -15.45
N ALA A 163 4.00 24.14 -14.30
CA ALA A 163 4.61 25.35 -13.77
C ALA A 163 5.67 25.77 -14.79
N CYS A 164 5.36 26.75 -15.62
CA CYS A 164 6.33 27.31 -16.55
C CYS A 164 7.46 27.86 -15.70
N PHE A 165 8.66 27.30 -15.87
CA PHE A 165 9.85 27.80 -15.18
C PHE A 165 10.09 29.22 -15.71
N GLN A 166 9.60 30.21 -14.97
CA GLN A 166 9.79 31.59 -15.32
C GLN A 166 11.22 31.95 -14.94
N GLU A 167 12.07 32.10 -15.96
CA GLU A 167 13.43 32.61 -15.76
C GLU A 167 13.36 33.92 -14.95
N ALA A 168 14.28 34.07 -14.00
CA ALA A 168 14.29 35.24 -13.13
C ALA A 168 14.26 36.52 -13.98
N PRO A 169 13.45 37.54 -13.62
CA PRO A 169 13.20 38.72 -14.47
C PRO A 169 14.45 39.58 -14.71
N VAL A 170 15.55 39.27 -14.03
CA VAL A 170 16.83 39.98 -14.15
C VAL A 170 17.86 39.05 -14.78
N SER A 171 18.36 39.45 -15.95
CA SER A 171 19.45 38.74 -16.62
C SER A 171 20.73 38.86 -15.79
N TRP A 172 21.46 37.75 -15.61
CA TRP A 172 22.79 37.74 -14.98
C TRP A 172 23.78 38.71 -15.64
N SER A 173 23.52 39.08 -16.90
CA SER A 173 24.26 40.09 -17.65
C SER A 173 24.19 41.50 -17.05
N PHE A 174 23.07 41.87 -16.41
CA PHE A 174 22.93 43.17 -15.75
C PHE A 174 23.87 43.29 -14.54
N TRP A 175 23.91 42.27 -13.69
CA TRP A 175 24.82 42.23 -12.54
C TRP A 175 26.28 42.13 -12.95
N GLY A 176 26.58 41.36 -14.00
CA GLY A 176 27.93 41.27 -14.55
C GLY A 176 28.46 42.61 -15.06
N SER A 177 27.65 43.35 -15.81
CA SER A 177 28.05 44.67 -16.34
C SER A 177 28.18 45.73 -15.24
N ALA A 178 27.27 45.77 -14.27
CA ALA A 178 27.35 46.69 -13.13
C ALA A 178 28.60 46.44 -12.27
N ALA A 179 28.96 45.17 -12.03
CA ALA A 179 30.16 44.82 -11.28
C ALA A 179 31.43 45.30 -11.99
N VAL A 180 31.54 45.09 -13.31
CA VAL A 180 32.69 45.55 -14.12
C VAL A 180 32.81 47.07 -14.10
N LEU A 181 31.71 47.80 -14.28
CA LEU A 181 31.72 49.27 -14.23
C LEU A 181 32.12 49.81 -12.87
N SER A 182 31.63 49.21 -11.77
CA SER A 182 32.00 49.60 -10.41
C SER A 182 33.48 49.34 -10.13
N TYR A 183 34.04 48.24 -10.63
CA TYR A 183 35.45 47.89 -10.49
C TYR A 183 36.35 48.84 -11.30
N LEU A 184 35.97 49.18 -12.53
CA LEU A 184 36.68 50.15 -13.35
C LEU A 184 36.65 51.55 -12.72
N ALA A 185 35.49 51.99 -12.21
CA ALA A 185 35.37 53.26 -11.49
C ALA A 185 36.26 53.29 -10.24
N PHE A 186 36.33 52.19 -9.49
CA PHE A 186 37.22 52.06 -8.34
C PHE A 186 38.70 52.16 -8.73
N ILE A 187 39.13 51.51 -9.82
CA ILE A 187 40.50 51.62 -10.33
C ILE A 187 40.82 53.06 -10.74
N VAL A 188 39.92 53.73 -11.46
CA VAL A 188 40.12 55.12 -11.91
C VAL A 188 40.17 56.09 -10.72
N ALA A 189 39.30 55.92 -9.73
CA ALA A 189 39.34 56.72 -8.50
C ALA A 189 40.67 56.52 -7.75
N ARG A 190 41.14 55.27 -7.65
CA ARG A 190 42.42 54.95 -7.00
C ARG A 190 43.62 55.50 -7.76
N SER A 191 43.60 55.48 -9.09
CA SER A 191 44.69 56.03 -9.91
C SER A 191 44.74 57.56 -9.82
N ARG A 192 43.58 58.24 -9.84
CA ARG A 192 43.49 59.69 -9.61
C ARG A 192 43.99 60.10 -8.22
N LEU A 193 43.66 59.32 -7.19
CA LEU A 193 44.15 59.54 -5.83
C LEU A 193 45.67 59.32 -5.68
N ARG A 194 46.27 58.39 -6.45
CA ARG A 194 47.75 58.25 -6.50
C ARG A 194 48.40 59.44 -7.18
N VAL A 195 47.87 59.89 -8.32
CA VAL A 195 48.41 61.05 -9.06
C VAL A 195 48.35 62.32 -8.22
N TRP A 196 47.25 62.55 -7.49
CA TRP A 196 47.12 63.69 -6.56
C TRP A 196 48.11 63.61 -5.38
N ARG A 197 48.33 62.41 -4.82
CA ARG A 197 49.33 62.21 -3.75
C ARG A 197 50.78 62.42 -4.22
N VAL A 198 51.11 62.13 -5.47
CA VAL A 198 52.45 62.36 -6.04
C VAL A 198 52.68 63.84 -6.31
N LYS A 199 51.66 64.59 -6.76
CA LYS A 199 51.77 66.04 -6.96
C LYS A 199 51.97 66.82 -5.65
N HIS A 200 51.37 66.38 -4.54
CA HIS A 200 51.55 67.01 -3.23
C HIS A 200 52.91 66.73 -2.55
N LYS A 201 53.73 65.81 -3.07
CA LYS A 201 55.05 65.46 -2.51
C LYS A 201 56.24 66.13 -3.24
N ARG A 202 55.98 67.07 -4.16
CA ARG A 202 57.00 67.91 -4.79
C ARG A 202 56.85 69.35 -4.30
N PHE A 203 57.29 69.59 -3.07
CA PHE A 203 57.79 70.85 -2.55
C PHE A 203 58.79 70.52 -1.45
#